data_AF-A0A7J4HJL4-F1
#
_entry.id   AF-A0A7J4HJL4-F1
#
_cell.length_a   1.000
_cell.length_b   1.000
_cell.length_c   1.000
_cell.angle_alpha   90.00
_cell.angle_beta   90.00
_cell.angle_gamma   90.00
#
_symmetry.space_group_name_H-M   'P 1'
#
loop_
_entity.id
_entity.type
_entity.pdbx_description
1 polymer ?
#
loop_
_entity_poly.entity_id
_entity_poly.type
_entity_poly.pdbx_seq_one_letter_code
_entity_poly.pdbx_strand_id
1 'polypeptide(L)'
;MGERSETTNSETLEPGDKFLCPECCQHSEAVLNNSILECKICLYQIQQYDLVDYDRVQLDEEGRMSGRGAPVRLGKRPSRSSMGKFPGKTGNGRTWRYLDIVNNSGPDDGPTRSKKQTISLIKWRAKTAMHSRCSLELLDIGWPDRRQVNPNPVAIEKPIWRPAHPYGVGSSAAVCLHLAAREMGFDSKFDDWIRLCLPIELKNAASFGFRSLKRMRMILRVSRRSKTSAAESPRAILLRANLGETIYNKITKKVWEGWLECVQTELNHVNHPRPVLAALCHRLALEKGLPVMPDLIMKRFNVGKSYQNWIPLVLV
;
A
#
# COMPACT_ATOMS: atom_id res chain seq x y z
N MET A 1 4.91 -41.63 -50.13
CA MET A 1 3.71 -41.66 -49.28
C MET A 1 3.84 -42.85 -48.35
N GLY A 2 3.86 -42.58 -47.05
CA GLY A 2 4.06 -43.57 -46.00
C GLY A 2 3.81 -42.87 -44.68
N GLU A 3 2.67 -43.19 -44.09
CA GLU A 3 2.00 -42.50 -42.99
C GLU A 3 2.88 -42.47 -41.73
N ARG A 4 2.95 -41.29 -41.11
CA ARG A 4 3.48 -41.13 -39.75
C ARG A 4 2.41 -41.65 -38.79
N SER A 5 2.68 -42.80 -38.18
CA SER A 5 1.98 -43.26 -37.00
C SER A 5 2.33 -42.33 -35.83
N GLU A 6 1.41 -41.43 -35.48
CA GLU A 6 1.44 -40.67 -34.24
C GLU A 6 1.08 -41.59 -33.07
N THR A 7 2.11 -42.13 -32.41
CA THR A 7 1.98 -42.77 -31.11
C THR A 7 1.83 -41.72 -30.01
N THR A 8 0.64 -41.67 -29.41
CA THR A 8 0.40 -41.45 -27.96
C THR A 8 1.03 -40.22 -27.30
N ASN A 9 0.38 -39.07 -27.43
CA ASN A 9 0.41 -38.05 -26.37
C ASN A 9 -0.67 -38.40 -25.35
N SER A 10 -0.28 -39.00 -24.23
CA SER A 10 -1.15 -39.14 -23.05
C SER A 10 -1.29 -37.77 -22.38
N GLU A 11 -2.16 -36.92 -22.91
CA GLU A 11 -2.60 -35.72 -22.22
C GLU A 11 -3.49 -36.15 -21.04
N THR A 12 -3.01 -35.95 -19.81
CA THR A 12 -3.82 -36.10 -18.61
C THR A 12 -4.97 -35.11 -18.66
N LEU A 13 -6.20 -35.62 -18.73
CA LEU A 13 -7.42 -34.80 -18.78
C LEU A 13 -7.70 -34.14 -17.42
N GLU A 14 -8.21 -32.91 -17.42
CA GLU A 14 -8.69 -32.19 -16.23
C GLU A 14 -10.23 -32.23 -16.12
N PRO A 15 -10.81 -32.05 -14.91
CA PRO A 15 -12.26 -31.95 -14.76
C PRO A 15 -12.84 -30.82 -15.62
N GLY A 16 -13.81 -31.13 -16.48
CA GLY A 16 -14.43 -30.19 -17.41
C GLY A 16 -13.87 -30.24 -18.84
N ASP A 17 -12.79 -30.99 -19.08
CA ASP A 17 -12.24 -31.15 -20.42
C ASP A 17 -13.17 -31.96 -21.32
N LYS A 18 -13.23 -31.55 -22.59
CA LYS A 18 -13.98 -32.25 -23.63
C LYS A 18 -13.06 -33.25 -24.34
N PHE A 19 -13.46 -34.50 -24.38
CA PHE A 19 -12.70 -35.58 -25.00
C PHE A 19 -13.63 -36.54 -25.74
N LEU A 20 -13.08 -37.30 -26.69
CA LEU A 20 -13.80 -38.39 -27.33
C LEU A 20 -13.68 -39.62 -26.43
N CYS A 21 -14.80 -40.07 -25.86
CA CYS A 21 -14.76 -41.22 -24.95
C CYS A 21 -14.44 -42.51 -25.72
N PRO A 22 -13.44 -43.30 -25.30
CA PRO A 22 -13.05 -44.52 -26.00
C PRO A 22 -14.13 -45.62 -25.94
N GLU A 23 -14.97 -45.62 -24.89
CA GLU A 23 -16.00 -46.65 -24.71
C GLU A 23 -17.31 -46.34 -25.44
N CYS A 24 -17.81 -45.11 -25.35
CA CYS A 24 -19.07 -44.75 -26.00
C CYS A 24 -18.89 -44.05 -27.35
N CYS A 25 -17.65 -43.75 -27.76
CA CYS A 25 -17.29 -43.06 -29.01
C CYS A 25 -18.01 -41.71 -29.21
N GLN A 26 -18.52 -41.11 -28.13
CA GLN A 26 -19.17 -39.81 -28.14
C GLN A 26 -18.25 -38.74 -27.56
N HIS A 27 -18.37 -37.51 -28.06
CA HIS A 27 -17.72 -36.36 -27.45
C HIS A 27 -18.39 -36.09 -26.09
N SER A 28 -17.64 -36.32 -25.02
CA SER A 28 -18.11 -36.17 -23.65
C SER A 28 -17.22 -35.20 -22.87
N GLU A 29 -17.66 -34.90 -21.66
CA GLU A 29 -16.96 -34.05 -20.71
C GLU A 29 -16.46 -34.92 -19.56
N ALA A 30 -15.21 -34.71 -19.12
CA ALA A 30 -14.64 -35.43 -17.98
C ALA A 30 -15.18 -34.85 -16.67
N VAL A 31 -15.88 -35.66 -15.87
CA VAL A 31 -16.49 -35.26 -14.60
C VAL A 31 -15.78 -35.96 -13.45
N LEU A 32 -15.42 -35.21 -12.42
CA LEU A 32 -14.73 -35.74 -11.24
C LEU A 32 -15.71 -36.34 -10.26
N ASN A 33 -15.54 -37.63 -9.96
CA ASN A 33 -16.34 -38.36 -8.98
C ASN A 33 -15.40 -39.19 -8.09
N ASN A 34 -15.36 -38.87 -6.79
CA ASN A 34 -14.55 -39.58 -5.79
C ASN A 34 -13.12 -39.92 -6.26
N SER A 35 -12.32 -38.91 -6.61
CA SER A 35 -10.91 -39.04 -7.08
C SER A 35 -10.72 -39.83 -8.38
N ILE A 36 -11.77 -39.99 -9.19
CA ILE A 36 -11.70 -40.60 -10.51
C ILE A 36 -12.38 -39.65 -11.50
N LEU A 37 -11.75 -39.43 -12.65
CA LEU A 37 -12.38 -38.73 -13.76
C LEU A 37 -13.18 -39.72 -14.58
N GLU A 38 -14.46 -39.43 -14.75
CA GLU A 38 -15.44 -40.28 -15.42
C GLU A 38 -16.05 -39.56 -16.61
N CYS A 39 -16.43 -40.31 -17.65
CA CYS A 39 -17.19 -39.79 -18.77
C CYS A 39 -18.60 -39.38 -18.32
N LYS A 40 -19.01 -38.13 -18.56
CA LYS A 40 -20.34 -37.64 -18.15
C LYS A 40 -21.52 -38.46 -18.70
N ILE A 41 -21.34 -39.10 -19.86
CA ILE A 41 -22.43 -39.79 -20.58
C ILE A 41 -22.52 -41.26 -20.17
N CYS A 42 -21.42 -42.01 -20.29
CA CYS A 42 -21.41 -43.45 -20.03
C CYS A 42 -20.81 -43.84 -18.67
N LEU A 43 -20.35 -42.86 -17.88
CA LEU A 43 -19.72 -43.05 -16.56
C LEU A 43 -18.44 -43.90 -16.60
N TYR A 44 -17.86 -44.09 -17.78
CA TYR A 44 -16.59 -44.81 -17.92
C TYR A 44 -15.47 -44.10 -17.17
N GLN A 45 -14.73 -44.86 -16.36
CA GLN A 45 -13.60 -44.36 -15.58
C GLN A 45 -12.39 -44.17 -16.47
N ILE A 46 -12.01 -42.90 -16.66
CA ILE A 46 -10.97 -42.49 -17.61
C ILE A 46 -9.60 -42.63 -16.94
N GLN A 47 -9.44 -41.99 -15.79
CA GLN A 47 -8.19 -41.96 -15.04
C GLN A 47 -8.44 -41.66 -13.57
N GLN A 48 -7.55 -42.14 -12.70
CA GLN A 48 -7.49 -41.67 -11.33
C GLN A 48 -7.02 -40.21 -11.32
N TYR A 49 -7.71 -39.38 -10.53
CA TYR A 49 -7.42 -37.96 -10.40
C TYR A 49 -7.10 -37.65 -8.96
N ASP A 50 -5.87 -37.23 -8.72
CA ASP A 50 -5.39 -36.94 -7.38
C ASP A 50 -6.08 -35.65 -6.88
N LEU A 51 -6.82 -35.74 -5.77
CA LEU A 51 -7.48 -34.60 -5.12
C LEU A 51 -6.50 -33.74 -4.32
N VAL A 52 -5.22 -34.13 -4.27
CA VAL A 52 -4.17 -33.40 -3.58
C VAL A 52 -3.78 -32.16 -4.41
N ASP A 53 -4.63 -31.16 -4.34
CA ASP A 53 -4.21 -29.78 -4.57
C ASP A 53 -3.08 -29.48 -3.58
N TYR A 54 -1.89 -29.19 -4.11
CA TYR A 54 -0.76 -28.64 -3.34
C TYR A 54 -1.10 -27.31 -2.62
N ASP A 55 -2.31 -26.78 -2.83
CA ASP A 55 -2.88 -25.56 -2.26
C ASP A 55 -3.75 -25.78 -1.01
N ARG A 56 -3.89 -27.00 -0.48
CA ARG A 56 -4.55 -27.19 0.83
C ARG A 56 -3.67 -26.67 1.96
N VAL A 57 -4.08 -25.54 2.52
CA VAL A 57 -3.61 -25.02 3.79
C VAL A 57 -4.02 -26.02 4.89
N GLN A 58 -3.05 -26.75 5.47
CA GLN A 58 -3.30 -27.47 6.72
C GLN A 58 -3.49 -26.43 7.81
N LEU A 59 -4.73 -26.28 8.28
CA LEU A 59 -5.04 -25.48 9.45
C LEU A 59 -5.06 -26.40 10.68
N ASP A 60 -4.43 -25.97 11.78
CA ASP A 60 -4.63 -26.60 13.09
C ASP A 60 -6.06 -26.36 13.61
N GLU A 61 -6.40 -26.95 14.75
CA GLU A 61 -7.73 -26.85 15.39
C GLU A 61 -8.14 -25.40 15.70
N GLU A 62 -7.19 -24.47 15.69
CA GLU A 62 -7.38 -23.04 15.94
C GLU A 62 -7.46 -22.20 14.65
N GLY A 63 -7.42 -22.85 13.48
CA GLY A 63 -7.49 -22.18 12.18
C GLY A 63 -6.18 -21.52 11.75
N ARG A 64 -5.02 -21.96 12.28
CA ARG A 64 -3.70 -21.43 11.91
C ARG A 64 -2.98 -22.42 10.99
N MET A 65 -2.25 -21.89 10.00
CA MET A 65 -1.49 -22.73 9.08
C MET A 65 -0.41 -23.51 9.83
N SER A 66 -0.50 -24.84 9.83
CA SER A 66 0.52 -25.75 10.35
C SER A 66 1.32 -26.36 9.19
N GLY A 67 2.61 -26.60 9.40
CA GLY A 67 3.42 -27.47 8.54
C GLY A 67 4.08 -26.89 7.29
N ARG A 68 3.74 -25.68 6.81
CA ARG A 68 4.46 -25.05 5.69
C ARG A 68 4.93 -23.64 6.07
N GLY A 69 6.22 -23.37 5.85
CA GLY A 69 6.89 -22.13 6.26
C GLY A 69 6.21 -20.85 5.77
N ALA A 70 6.66 -19.70 6.29
CA ALA A 70 6.03 -18.40 6.02
C ALA A 70 5.83 -18.12 4.52
N PRO A 71 4.70 -17.51 4.12
CA PRO A 71 4.38 -17.25 2.71
C PRO A 71 5.47 -16.40 2.05
N VAL A 72 5.91 -16.84 0.87
CA VAL A 72 6.93 -16.16 0.06
C VAL A 72 6.27 -15.72 -1.24
N ARG A 73 6.37 -14.43 -1.58
CA ARG A 73 5.84 -13.92 -2.86
C ARG A 73 6.61 -14.55 -4.03
N LEU A 74 5.92 -14.86 -5.12
CA LEU A 74 6.51 -15.34 -6.36
C LEU A 74 7.71 -14.45 -6.77
N GLY A 75 8.88 -15.06 -7.01
CA GLY A 75 10.12 -14.36 -7.35
C GLY A 75 10.89 -13.73 -6.19
N LYS A 76 10.41 -13.80 -4.94
CA LYS A 76 11.21 -13.47 -3.75
C LYS A 76 11.80 -14.75 -3.15
N ARG A 77 13.04 -14.67 -2.62
CA ARG A 77 13.60 -15.78 -1.84
C ARG A 77 12.86 -15.93 -0.50
N PRO A 78 12.68 -17.17 0.00
CA PRO A 78 12.17 -17.38 1.35
C PRO A 78 12.98 -16.60 2.38
N SER A 79 12.28 -16.01 3.35
CA SER A 79 12.93 -15.42 4.52
C SER A 79 13.72 -16.52 5.24
N ARG A 80 14.99 -16.29 5.56
CA ARG A 80 15.77 -17.24 6.37
C ARG A 80 15.06 -17.51 7.71
N SER A 81 15.09 -18.75 8.16
CA SER A 81 14.68 -19.11 9.51
C SER A 81 15.61 -18.42 10.52
N SER A 82 15.05 -17.61 11.41
CA SER A 82 15.81 -16.99 12.50
C SER A 82 15.92 -17.96 13.67
N MET A 83 17.09 -18.04 14.30
CA MET A 83 17.20 -18.68 15.60
C MET A 83 16.48 -17.80 16.62
N GLY A 84 15.60 -18.41 17.42
CA GLY A 84 14.92 -17.72 18.52
C GLY A 84 15.90 -17.25 19.60
N LYS A 85 15.43 -16.37 20.49
CA LYS A 85 16.19 -15.97 21.69
C LYS A 85 16.10 -17.07 22.73
N PHE A 86 17.03 -18.02 22.70
CA PHE A 86 17.12 -19.07 23.69
C PHE A 86 18.14 -18.72 24.78
N PRO A 87 17.80 -18.84 26.08
CA PRO A 87 18.78 -18.76 27.15
C PRO A 87 19.69 -20.00 27.13
N GLY A 88 20.95 -19.85 27.57
CA GLY A 88 21.89 -20.96 27.72
C GLY A 88 22.90 -21.15 26.58
N LYS A 89 23.58 -22.30 26.61
CA LYS A 89 24.62 -22.71 25.64
C LYS A 89 24.12 -23.88 24.79
N THR A 90 24.56 -23.94 23.55
CA THR A 90 24.40 -25.10 22.68
C THR A 90 25.33 -26.24 23.10
N GLY A 91 25.10 -27.45 22.58
CA GLY A 91 25.94 -28.63 22.86
C GLY A 91 27.42 -28.48 22.48
N ASN A 92 27.78 -27.48 21.68
CA ASN A 92 29.17 -27.11 21.34
C ASN A 92 29.77 -26.02 22.27
N GLY A 93 29.12 -25.71 23.40
CA GLY A 93 29.57 -24.75 24.40
C GLY A 93 29.42 -23.27 24.03
N ARG A 94 29.00 -22.95 22.80
CA ARG A 94 28.71 -21.57 22.37
C ARG A 94 27.36 -21.11 22.88
N THR A 95 27.16 -19.81 23.06
CA THR A 95 25.85 -19.29 23.45
C THR A 95 24.92 -19.22 22.25
N TRP A 96 23.62 -19.45 22.46
CA TRP A 96 22.60 -19.23 21.42
C TRP A 96 22.65 -17.81 20.84
N ARG A 97 23.02 -16.82 21.67
CA ARG A 97 23.25 -15.43 21.24
C ARG A 97 24.41 -15.29 20.26
N TYR A 98 25.50 -16.01 20.47
CA TYR A 98 26.64 -16.00 19.54
C TYR A 98 26.24 -16.63 18.19
N LEU A 99 25.51 -17.75 18.22
CA LEU A 99 25.06 -18.41 17.00
C LEU A 99 24.02 -17.57 16.22
N ASP A 100 23.13 -16.86 16.92
CA ASP A 100 22.22 -15.90 16.29
C ASP A 100 23.00 -14.78 15.58
N ILE A 101 24.05 -14.23 16.20
CA ILE A 101 24.92 -13.24 15.57
C ILE A 101 25.58 -13.82 14.30
N VAL A 102 26.11 -15.05 14.36
CA VAL A 102 26.76 -15.71 13.22
C VAL A 102 25.78 -16.03 12.08
N ASN A 103 24.56 -16.45 12.42
CA ASN A 103 23.51 -16.72 11.43
C ASN A 103 23.04 -15.43 10.72
N ASN A 104 23.02 -14.32 11.47
CA ASN A 104 22.71 -12.99 10.96
C ASN A 104 23.92 -12.29 10.31
N SER A 105 25.14 -12.83 10.40
CA SER A 105 26.36 -12.23 9.82
C SER A 105 26.73 -12.75 8.43
N GLY A 106 25.88 -13.57 7.79
CA GLY A 106 26.03 -13.90 6.38
C GLY A 106 25.86 -12.65 5.49
N PRO A 107 26.19 -12.73 4.18
CA PRO A 107 25.88 -11.64 3.25
C PRO A 107 24.37 -11.40 3.28
N ASP A 108 23.99 -10.29 3.92
CA ASP A 108 22.63 -9.96 4.29
C ASP A 108 21.84 -9.66 2.99
N ASP A 109 21.13 -10.67 2.47
CA ASP A 109 20.27 -10.57 1.28
C ASP A 109 18.96 -9.79 1.56
N GLY A 110 18.72 -9.41 2.81
CA GLY A 110 17.52 -8.72 3.29
C GLY A 110 17.60 -7.20 3.25
N PRO A 111 16.51 -6.51 3.66
CA PRO A 111 16.48 -5.06 3.73
C PRO A 111 17.54 -4.54 4.71
N THR A 112 18.21 -3.46 4.33
CA THR A 112 19.22 -2.80 5.18
C THR A 112 18.65 -2.43 6.55
N ARG A 113 19.49 -2.32 7.59
CA ARG A 113 19.05 -1.90 8.95
C ARG A 113 18.20 -0.63 8.92
N SER A 114 18.60 0.36 8.13
CA SER A 114 17.86 1.62 7.96
C SER A 114 16.50 1.41 7.28
N LYS A 115 16.41 0.55 6.25
CA LYS A 115 15.13 0.18 5.63
C LYS A 115 14.23 -0.57 6.61
N LYS A 116 14.77 -1.49 7.42
CA LYS A 116 14.03 -2.17 8.51
C LYS A 116 13.45 -1.16 9.51
N GLN A 117 14.21 -0.15 9.91
CA GLN A 117 13.72 0.93 10.77
C GLN A 117 12.59 1.73 10.10
N THR A 118 12.72 2.07 8.81
CA THR A 118 11.65 2.74 8.05
C THR A 118 10.38 1.88 7.99
N ILE A 119 10.50 0.57 7.75
CA ILE A 119 9.37 -0.38 7.76
C ILE A 119 8.66 -0.36 9.11
N SER A 120 9.41 -0.45 10.21
CA SER A 120 8.83 -0.39 11.56
C SER A 120 8.11 0.92 11.81
N LEU A 121 8.68 2.05 11.38
CA LEU A 121 8.07 3.37 11.52
C LEU A 121 6.77 3.50 10.73
N ILE A 122 6.73 2.98 9.49
CA ILE A 122 5.52 2.92 8.67
C ILE A 122 4.44 2.07 9.36
N LYS A 123 4.79 0.86 9.82
CA LYS A 123 3.85 -0.03 10.51
C LYS A 123 3.28 0.61 11.77
N TRP A 124 4.11 1.32 12.54
CA TRP A 124 3.69 1.97 13.78
C TRP A 124 2.80 3.20 13.54
N ARG A 125 3.04 3.97 12.49
CA ARG A 125 2.32 5.24 12.22
C ARG A 125 1.15 5.11 11.24
N ALA A 126 1.03 3.99 10.54
CA ALA A 126 -0.07 3.78 9.61
C ALA A 126 -1.43 3.73 10.34
N LYS A 127 -2.41 4.46 9.80
CA LYS A 127 -3.79 4.49 10.32
C LYS A 127 -4.54 3.15 10.23
N THR A 128 -4.27 2.35 9.20
CA THR A 128 -4.95 1.07 8.94
C THR A 128 -3.97 0.06 8.34
N ALA A 129 -4.35 -1.23 8.35
CA ALA A 129 -3.55 -2.29 7.74
C ALA A 129 -3.33 -2.07 6.23
N MET A 130 -4.37 -1.63 5.51
CA MET A 130 -4.26 -1.30 4.08
C MET A 130 -3.36 -0.09 3.84
N HIS A 131 -3.46 0.94 4.68
CA HIS A 131 -2.56 2.08 4.60
C HIS A 131 -1.10 1.67 4.80
N SER A 132 -0.82 0.80 5.78
CA SER A 132 0.52 0.23 5.99
C SER A 132 1.01 -0.53 4.76
N ARG A 133 0.17 -1.41 4.19
CA ARG A 133 0.51 -2.19 3.00
C ARG A 133 0.86 -1.30 1.81
N CYS A 134 0.02 -0.32 1.47
CA CYS A 134 0.27 0.62 0.38
C CYS A 134 1.56 1.42 0.61
N SER A 135 1.80 1.90 1.83
CA SER A 135 3.04 2.61 2.17
C SER A 135 4.29 1.74 2.03
N LEU A 136 4.21 0.45 2.39
CA LEU A 136 5.34 -0.47 2.22
C LEU A 136 5.61 -0.80 0.75
N GLU A 137 4.58 -0.89 -0.09
CA GLU A 137 4.74 -1.03 -1.54
C GLU A 137 5.43 0.20 -2.15
N LEU A 138 5.07 1.40 -1.71
CA LEU A 138 5.75 2.64 -2.10
C LEU A 138 7.22 2.64 -1.63
N LEU A 139 7.50 2.14 -0.43
CA LEU A 139 8.87 2.02 0.07
C LEU A 139 9.70 1.05 -0.78
N ASP A 140 9.15 -0.09 -1.18
CA ASP A 140 9.85 -1.04 -2.06
C ASP A 140 10.13 -0.47 -3.45
N ILE A 141 9.28 0.43 -3.96
CA ILE A 141 9.51 1.16 -5.21
C ILE A 141 10.62 2.21 -5.03
N GLY A 142 10.59 2.98 -3.94
CA GLY A 142 11.49 4.10 -3.70
C GLY A 142 12.85 3.71 -3.11
N TRP A 143 12.93 2.56 -2.47
CA TRP A 143 14.12 2.00 -1.83
C TRP A 143 14.17 0.49 -2.10
N PRO A 144 14.49 0.08 -3.34
CA PRO A 144 14.51 -1.32 -3.70
C PRO A 144 15.62 -2.07 -2.95
N ASP A 145 15.36 -3.34 -2.65
CA ASP A 145 16.39 -4.24 -2.11
C ASP A 145 17.36 -4.67 -3.21
N ARG A 146 18.60 -5.06 -2.83
CA ARG A 146 19.69 -5.37 -3.77
C ARG A 146 19.33 -6.46 -4.80
N ARG A 147 18.46 -7.41 -4.45
CA ARG A 147 18.03 -8.53 -5.31
C ARG A 147 16.54 -8.47 -5.66
N GLN A 148 15.89 -7.31 -5.53
CA GLN A 148 14.51 -7.17 -5.96
C GLN A 148 14.40 -7.46 -7.46
N VAL A 149 13.42 -8.27 -7.85
CA VAL A 149 13.14 -8.57 -9.26
C VAL A 149 12.59 -7.30 -9.93
N ASN A 150 13.19 -6.91 -11.06
CA ASN A 150 12.85 -5.70 -11.82
C ASN A 150 12.78 -4.42 -10.96
N PRO A 151 13.88 -4.03 -10.30
CA PRO A 151 13.92 -2.84 -9.47
C PRO A 151 13.79 -1.58 -10.33
N ASN A 152 13.20 -0.51 -9.78
CA ASN A 152 13.14 0.76 -10.50
C ASN A 152 14.58 1.32 -10.68
N PRO A 153 15.05 1.53 -11.92
CA PRO A 153 16.43 1.94 -12.17
C PRO A 153 16.77 3.30 -11.54
N VAL A 154 15.80 4.22 -11.50
CA VAL A 154 15.95 5.56 -10.88
C VAL A 154 16.12 5.45 -9.36
N ALA A 155 15.42 4.50 -8.75
CA ALA A 155 15.50 4.26 -7.32
C ALA A 155 16.81 3.57 -6.91
N ILE A 156 17.40 2.75 -7.79
CA ILE A 156 18.73 2.15 -7.56
C ILE A 156 19.81 3.24 -7.54
N GLU A 157 19.81 4.13 -8.54
CA GLU A 157 20.83 5.17 -8.67
C GLU A 157 20.78 6.16 -7.49
N LYS A 158 19.59 6.69 -7.19
CA LYS A 158 19.37 7.55 -6.03
C LYS A 158 18.02 7.21 -5.37
N PRO A 159 18.04 6.36 -4.32
CA PRO A 159 16.82 5.98 -3.60
C PRO A 159 16.22 7.15 -2.79
N ILE A 160 14.98 7.00 -2.36
CA ILE A 160 14.20 8.06 -1.69
C ILE A 160 14.84 8.67 -0.45
N TRP A 161 15.65 7.89 0.27
CA TRP A 161 16.31 8.31 1.50
C TRP A 161 17.54 9.18 1.25
N ARG A 162 18.22 8.98 0.12
CA ARG A 162 19.53 9.59 -0.20
C ARG A 162 19.54 11.12 -0.11
N PRO A 163 18.57 11.87 -0.71
CA PRO A 163 18.59 13.34 -0.65
C PRO A 163 18.23 13.91 0.73
N ALA A 164 17.75 13.07 1.65
CA ALA A 164 17.40 13.46 3.01
C ALA A 164 18.38 12.94 4.08
N HIS A 165 19.53 12.40 3.67
CA HIS A 165 20.57 11.96 4.61
C HIS A 165 21.01 13.11 5.55
N PRO A 166 21.19 12.88 6.86
CA PRO A 166 21.10 11.58 7.57
C PRO A 166 19.67 11.16 7.95
N TYR A 167 18.68 12.04 7.81
CA TYR A 167 17.27 11.82 8.20
C TYR A 167 16.43 11.05 7.17
N GLY A 168 17.10 10.22 6.36
CA GLY A 168 16.47 9.47 5.27
C GLY A 168 15.42 8.47 5.74
N VAL A 169 15.60 7.89 6.94
CA VAL A 169 14.67 6.90 7.52
C VAL A 169 13.29 7.52 7.78
N GLY A 170 13.25 8.60 8.57
CA GLY A 170 12.01 9.29 8.93
C GLY A 170 11.36 9.99 7.72
N SER A 171 12.19 10.62 6.88
CA SER A 171 11.70 11.30 5.66
C SER A 171 11.06 10.33 4.68
N SER A 172 11.66 9.16 4.48
CA SER A 172 11.09 8.12 3.60
C SER A 172 9.77 7.57 4.13
N ALA A 173 9.67 7.32 5.45
CA ALA A 173 8.44 6.87 6.08
C ALA A 173 7.32 7.90 5.92
N ALA A 174 7.59 9.18 6.22
CA ALA A 174 6.62 10.26 6.07
C ALA A 174 6.09 10.37 4.65
N VAL A 175 6.98 10.26 3.64
CA VAL A 175 6.59 10.30 2.22
C VAL A 175 5.70 9.13 1.84
N CYS A 176 6.05 7.91 2.24
CA CYS A 176 5.28 6.71 1.90
C CYS A 176 3.90 6.70 2.57
N LEU A 177 3.80 7.16 3.82
CA LEU A 177 2.51 7.34 4.52
C LEU A 177 1.67 8.44 3.87
N HIS A 178 2.29 9.58 3.55
CA HIS A 178 1.57 10.69 2.93
C HIS A 178 0.98 10.33 1.56
N LEU A 179 1.80 9.72 0.69
CA LEU A 179 1.37 9.35 -0.66
C LEU A 179 0.35 8.22 -0.64
N ALA A 180 0.52 7.20 0.20
CA ALA A 180 -0.46 6.13 0.34
C ALA A 180 -1.81 6.66 0.85
N ALA A 181 -1.81 7.54 1.85
CA ALA A 181 -3.04 8.18 2.32
C ALA A 181 -3.75 8.95 1.19
N ARG A 182 -3.00 9.63 0.32
CA ARG A 182 -3.57 10.33 -0.85
C ARG A 182 -4.13 9.36 -1.89
N GLU A 183 -3.43 8.26 -2.19
CA GLU A 183 -3.90 7.22 -3.11
C GLU A 183 -5.19 6.56 -2.61
N MET A 184 -5.34 6.43 -1.30
CA MET A 184 -6.56 5.92 -0.65
C MET A 184 -7.68 6.97 -0.53
N GLY A 185 -7.47 8.19 -1.01
CA GLY A 185 -8.46 9.27 -0.94
C GLY A 185 -8.62 9.90 0.45
N PHE A 186 -7.70 9.66 1.38
CA PHE A 186 -7.71 10.31 2.69
C PHE A 186 -7.09 11.71 2.63
N ASP A 187 -7.61 12.59 3.48
CA ASP A 187 -6.98 13.87 3.72
C ASP A 187 -5.59 13.68 4.36
N SER A 188 -4.57 14.28 3.73
CA SER A 188 -3.18 14.07 4.11
C SER A 188 -2.39 15.37 3.94
N LYS A 189 -2.06 16.02 5.07
CA LYS A 189 -1.13 17.16 5.10
C LYS A 189 0.27 16.62 5.35
N PHE A 190 1.22 16.92 4.46
CA PHE A 190 2.53 16.30 4.52
C PHE A 190 3.30 16.63 5.81
N ASP A 191 3.20 17.88 6.28
CA ASP A 191 3.86 18.33 7.51
C ASP A 191 3.46 17.51 8.76
N ASP A 192 2.22 17.02 8.82
CA ASP A 192 1.76 16.18 9.94
C ASP A 192 2.58 14.87 9.99
N TRP A 193 2.86 14.27 8.84
CA TRP A 193 3.66 13.05 8.74
C TRP A 193 5.13 13.30 9.06
N ILE A 194 5.67 14.45 8.64
CA ILE A 194 7.05 14.86 8.97
C ILE A 194 7.21 14.95 10.50
N ARG A 195 6.28 15.62 11.19
CA ARG A 195 6.30 15.74 12.66
C ARG A 195 6.17 14.40 13.39
N LEU A 196 5.47 13.43 12.79
CA LEU A 196 5.31 12.09 13.37
C LEU A 196 6.53 11.17 13.14
N CYS A 197 7.28 11.39 12.05
CA CYS A 197 8.32 10.46 11.59
C CYS A 197 9.74 10.98 11.80
N LEU A 198 9.95 12.29 11.94
CA LEU A 198 11.26 12.89 12.21
C LEU A 198 11.33 13.37 13.67
N PRO A 199 12.55 13.51 14.24
CA PRO A 199 12.75 14.08 15.57
C PRO A 199 12.15 15.48 15.67
N ILE A 200 11.54 15.80 16.82
CA ILE A 200 10.79 17.05 17.03
C ILE A 200 11.74 18.25 17.08
N GLU A 201 12.93 18.05 17.62
CA GLU A 201 13.97 19.07 17.82
C GLU A 201 14.70 19.42 16.51
N LEU A 202 14.41 18.70 15.42
CA LEU A 202 15.13 18.86 14.17
C LEU A 202 14.76 20.16 13.46
N LYS A 203 15.71 21.10 13.46
CA LYS A 203 15.64 22.30 12.61
C LYS A 203 15.52 21.89 11.13
N ASN A 204 14.59 22.49 10.41
CA ASN A 204 14.34 22.24 8.98
C ASN A 204 13.87 20.82 8.62
N ALA A 205 13.24 20.08 9.54
CA ALA A 205 12.65 18.76 9.27
C ALA A 205 11.80 18.71 7.99
N ALA A 206 11.03 19.79 7.74
CA ALA A 206 10.23 19.96 6.52
C ALA A 206 11.09 19.83 5.24
N SER A 207 12.26 20.50 5.19
CA SER A 207 13.14 20.48 4.02
C SER A 207 13.58 19.07 3.67
N PHE A 208 13.98 18.26 4.65
CA PHE A 208 14.37 16.86 4.43
C PHE A 208 13.20 16.02 3.90
N GLY A 209 12.02 16.15 4.50
CA GLY A 209 10.80 15.50 4.01
C GLY A 209 10.48 15.87 2.56
N PHE A 210 10.51 17.16 2.21
CA PHE A 210 10.23 17.64 0.85
C PHE A 210 11.27 17.19 -0.18
N ARG A 211 12.55 17.09 0.20
CA ARG A 211 13.61 16.51 -0.65
C ARG A 211 13.32 15.05 -1.00
N SER A 212 12.95 14.23 -0.01
CA SER A 212 12.52 12.85 -0.23
C SER A 212 11.23 12.77 -1.04
N LEU A 213 10.25 13.64 -0.79
CA LEU A 213 8.99 13.68 -1.54
C LEU A 213 9.23 14.00 -3.02
N LYS A 214 10.06 15.01 -3.31
CA LYS A 214 10.46 15.37 -4.68
C LYS A 214 11.11 14.19 -5.37
N ARG A 215 12.02 13.47 -4.68
CA ARG A 215 12.66 12.28 -5.24
C ARG A 215 11.69 11.14 -5.50
N MET A 216 10.81 10.85 -4.56
CA MET A 216 9.80 9.79 -4.73
C MET A 216 8.86 10.08 -5.89
N ARG A 217 8.42 11.34 -6.07
CA ARG A 217 7.61 11.74 -7.24
C ARG A 217 8.35 11.51 -8.57
N MET A 218 9.65 11.79 -8.63
CA MET A 218 10.45 11.49 -9.84
C MET A 218 10.53 9.98 -10.11
N ILE A 219 10.75 9.17 -9.07
CA ILE A 219 10.78 7.70 -9.17
C ILE A 219 9.43 7.16 -9.70
N LEU A 220 8.32 7.63 -9.13
CA LEU A 220 6.97 7.19 -9.51
C LEU A 220 6.56 7.60 -10.93
N ARG A 221 7.01 8.78 -11.41
CA ARG A 221 6.77 9.22 -12.79
C ARG A 221 7.37 8.25 -13.81
N VAL A 222 8.61 7.80 -13.57
CA VAL A 222 9.29 6.85 -14.47
C VAL A 222 8.64 5.46 -14.44
N SER A 223 8.09 5.04 -13.29
CA SER A 223 7.34 3.77 -13.19
C SER A 223 5.96 3.79 -13.85
N ARG A 224 5.52 4.87 -14.51
CA ARG A 224 4.16 5.06 -15.06
C ARG A 224 3.01 4.81 -14.04
N ARG A 225 3.32 4.71 -12.75
CA ARG A 225 2.35 4.67 -11.64
C ARG A 225 1.83 6.06 -11.26
N SER A 226 2.17 7.08 -12.03
CA SER A 226 1.63 8.43 -11.87
C SER A 226 0.15 8.48 -12.29
N LYS A 227 -0.73 7.83 -11.52
CA LYS A 227 -2.17 8.16 -11.46
C LYS A 227 -2.43 9.39 -10.58
N THR A 228 -1.41 10.16 -10.23
CA THR A 228 -1.57 11.39 -9.47
C THR A 228 -2.04 12.50 -10.40
N SER A 229 -3.34 12.56 -10.68
CA SER A 229 -3.98 13.87 -10.74
C SER A 229 -3.85 14.45 -9.33
N ALA A 230 -2.81 15.24 -9.16
CA ALA A 230 -2.31 15.70 -7.86
C ALA A 230 -3.16 16.84 -7.28
N ALA A 231 -4.44 16.94 -7.61
CA ALA A 231 -5.36 17.72 -6.82
C ALA A 231 -5.60 16.93 -5.53
N GLU A 232 -5.09 17.40 -4.41
CA GLU A 232 -5.60 16.96 -3.11
C GLU A 232 -7.12 17.09 -3.18
N SER A 233 -7.83 15.96 -3.15
CA SER A 233 -9.27 15.96 -3.35
C SER A 233 -9.89 16.91 -2.32
N PRO A 234 -10.42 18.07 -2.72
CA PRO A 234 -10.99 19.06 -1.78
C PRO A 234 -12.14 18.42 -0.99
N ARG A 235 -12.76 17.40 -1.58
CA ARG A 235 -13.74 16.52 -0.95
C ARG A 235 -13.18 15.74 0.24
N ALA A 236 -11.96 15.22 0.16
CA ALA A 236 -11.32 14.52 1.27
C ALA A 236 -11.06 15.47 2.46
N ILE A 237 -10.65 16.71 2.18
CA ILE A 237 -10.47 17.76 3.20
C ILE A 237 -11.80 18.07 3.88
N LEU A 238 -12.88 18.27 3.11
CA LEU A 238 -14.21 18.56 3.65
C LEU A 238 -14.76 17.39 4.48
N LEU A 239 -14.58 16.16 4.01
CA LEU A 239 -14.95 14.95 4.75
C LEU A 239 -14.20 14.86 6.09
N ARG A 240 -12.89 15.13 6.10
CA ARG A 240 -12.13 15.19 7.36
C ARG A 240 -12.61 16.29 8.28
N ALA A 241 -12.90 17.48 7.74
CA ALA A 241 -13.37 18.61 8.53
C ALA A 241 -14.66 18.27 9.28
N ASN A 242 -15.44 17.32 8.73
CA ASN A 242 -16.63 16.73 9.36
C ASN A 242 -17.55 17.80 9.94
N LEU A 243 -17.91 18.77 9.10
CA LEU A 243 -18.76 19.89 9.49
C LEU A 243 -20.14 19.44 9.99
N GLY A 244 -20.58 18.23 9.63
CA GLY A 244 -21.84 17.62 10.08
C GLY A 244 -21.96 17.51 11.60
N GLU A 245 -20.85 17.31 12.32
CA GLU A 245 -20.81 17.25 13.79
C GLU A 245 -20.64 18.63 14.45
N THR A 246 -20.68 19.70 13.67
CA THR A 246 -20.46 21.06 14.15
C THR A 246 -21.68 21.93 13.90
N ILE A 247 -21.67 23.15 14.46
CA ILE A 247 -22.64 24.20 14.16
C ILE A 247 -22.75 24.54 12.66
N TYR A 248 -21.76 24.15 11.86
CA TYR A 248 -21.69 24.39 10.41
C TYR A 248 -22.32 23.29 9.56
N ASN A 249 -23.00 22.29 10.15
CA ASN A 249 -23.65 21.21 9.40
C ASN A 249 -24.53 21.75 8.26
N LYS A 250 -25.35 22.77 8.56
CA LYS A 250 -26.29 23.40 7.61
C LYS A 250 -25.63 24.03 6.38
N ILE A 251 -24.34 24.40 6.47
CA ILE A 251 -23.60 25.06 5.38
C ILE A 251 -22.68 24.10 4.62
N THR A 252 -22.53 22.85 5.05
CA THR A 252 -21.59 21.89 4.44
C THR A 252 -21.77 21.74 2.93
N LYS A 253 -23.01 21.63 2.45
CA LYS A 253 -23.31 21.53 1.01
C LYS A 253 -22.91 22.81 0.26
N LYS A 254 -23.26 23.97 0.82
CA LYS A 254 -22.93 25.29 0.27
C LYS A 254 -21.42 25.54 0.19
N VAL A 255 -20.65 25.05 1.18
CA VAL A 255 -19.18 25.13 1.15
C VAL A 255 -18.62 24.35 -0.03
N TRP A 256 -19.21 23.20 -0.36
CA TRP A 256 -18.81 22.42 -1.52
C TRP A 256 -19.20 23.09 -2.84
N GLU A 257 -20.41 23.63 -2.91
CA GLU A 257 -20.90 24.39 -4.08
C GLU A 257 -20.01 25.62 -4.36
N GLY A 258 -19.73 26.45 -3.34
CA GLY A 258 -18.84 27.60 -3.49
C GLY A 258 -17.39 27.23 -3.86
N TRP A 259 -16.92 26.04 -3.46
CA TRP A 259 -15.63 25.54 -3.93
C TRP A 259 -15.66 25.22 -5.44
N LEU A 260 -16.74 24.61 -5.94
CA LEU A 260 -16.88 24.33 -7.38
C LEU A 260 -16.93 25.62 -8.19
N GLU A 261 -17.64 26.64 -7.70
CA GLU A 261 -17.69 27.97 -8.33
C GLU A 261 -16.31 28.66 -8.36
N CYS A 262 -15.55 28.58 -7.27
CA CYS A 262 -14.17 29.10 -7.22
C CYS A 262 -13.22 28.38 -8.20
N VAL A 263 -13.47 27.10 -8.50
CA VAL A 263 -12.70 26.34 -9.50
C VAL A 263 -13.10 26.75 -10.92
N GLN A 264 -14.39 26.97 -11.17
CA GLN A 264 -14.90 27.39 -12.48
C GLN A 264 -14.47 28.81 -12.87
N THR A 265 -14.34 29.70 -11.89
CA THR A 265 -13.93 31.10 -12.11
C THR A 265 -12.42 31.32 -12.14
N GLU A 266 -11.61 30.25 -12.13
CA GLU A 266 -10.14 30.30 -12.19
C GLU A 266 -9.45 31.09 -11.04
N LEU A 267 -10.19 31.53 -10.01
CA LEU A 267 -9.66 32.26 -8.85
C LEU A 267 -8.71 31.43 -7.96
N ASN A 268 -8.54 30.14 -8.28
CA ASN A 268 -7.98 29.13 -7.39
C ASN A 268 -6.64 28.53 -7.89
N HIS A 269 -6.07 29.02 -9.01
CA HIS A 269 -4.92 28.37 -9.64
C HIS A 269 -3.62 28.37 -8.81
N VAL A 270 -3.52 29.22 -7.79
CA VAL A 270 -2.24 29.48 -7.11
C VAL A 270 -2.09 28.73 -5.79
N ASN A 271 -3.18 28.26 -5.15
CA ASN A 271 -3.13 27.89 -3.73
C ASN A 271 -3.79 26.56 -3.35
N HIS A 272 -3.36 26.04 -2.19
CA HIS A 272 -3.84 24.78 -1.64
C HIS A 272 -5.35 24.85 -1.32
N PRO A 273 -6.15 23.79 -1.56
CA PRO A 273 -7.61 23.79 -1.30
C PRO A 273 -8.04 24.07 0.16
N ARG A 274 -7.20 23.78 1.16
CA ARG A 274 -7.56 23.91 2.59
C ARG A 274 -7.91 25.34 3.01
N PRO A 275 -7.05 26.37 2.81
CA PRO A 275 -7.37 27.74 3.22
C PRO A 275 -8.62 28.29 2.52
N VAL A 276 -8.85 27.95 1.25
CA VAL A 276 -10.02 28.38 0.49
C VAL A 276 -11.30 27.76 1.07
N LEU A 277 -11.32 26.45 1.32
CA LEU A 277 -12.46 25.78 1.95
C LEU A 277 -12.75 26.32 3.36
N ALA A 278 -11.71 26.63 4.14
CA ALA A 278 -11.85 27.25 5.44
C ALA A 278 -12.44 28.67 5.36
N ALA A 279 -12.01 29.46 4.36
CA ALA A 279 -12.53 30.81 4.13
C ALA A 279 -13.99 30.79 3.65
N LEU A 280 -14.35 29.87 2.74
CA LEU A 280 -15.75 29.65 2.32
C LEU A 280 -16.63 29.29 3.52
N CYS A 281 -16.17 28.39 4.39
CA CYS A 281 -16.88 28.04 5.61
C CYS A 281 -17.09 29.24 6.54
N HIS A 282 -16.07 30.10 6.66
CA HIS A 282 -16.16 31.31 7.48
C HIS A 282 -17.18 32.30 6.89
N ARG A 283 -17.08 32.61 5.60
CA ARG A 283 -17.95 33.60 4.94
C ARG A 283 -19.41 33.13 4.91
N LEU A 284 -19.66 31.87 4.56
CA LEU A 284 -21.00 31.28 4.58
C LEU A 284 -21.62 31.23 5.99
N ALA A 285 -20.80 31.07 7.03
CA ALA A 285 -21.28 31.17 8.40
C ALA A 285 -21.78 32.59 8.73
N LEU A 286 -21.03 33.63 8.32
CA LEU A 286 -21.44 35.04 8.50
C LEU A 286 -22.76 35.33 7.78
N GLU A 287 -22.86 34.96 6.50
CA GLU A 287 -24.07 35.23 5.71
C GLU A 287 -25.31 34.50 6.22
N LYS A 288 -25.13 33.34 6.87
CA LYS A 288 -26.22 32.58 7.49
C LYS A 288 -26.51 32.98 8.94
N GLY A 289 -25.85 34.01 9.46
CA GLY A 289 -26.00 34.46 10.84
C GLY A 289 -25.53 33.42 11.88
N LEU A 290 -24.67 32.48 11.47
CA LEU A 290 -24.07 31.50 12.38
C LEU A 290 -22.88 32.13 13.09
N PRO A 291 -22.62 31.77 14.37
CA PRO A 291 -21.45 32.27 15.08
C PRO A 291 -20.17 31.76 14.40
N VAL A 292 -19.29 32.68 14.05
CA VAL A 292 -17.98 32.34 13.50
C VAL A 292 -17.04 32.02 14.64
N MET A 293 -16.48 30.82 14.63
CA MET A 293 -15.48 30.35 15.58
C MET A 293 -14.19 30.03 14.80
N PRO A 294 -13.28 31.02 14.62
CA PRO A 294 -12.08 30.85 13.81
C PRO A 294 -11.20 29.69 14.25
N ASP A 295 -11.07 29.48 15.57
CA ASP A 295 -10.26 28.38 16.12
C ASP A 295 -10.85 27.00 15.78
N LEU A 296 -12.18 26.88 15.77
CA LEU A 296 -12.86 25.65 15.37
C LEU A 296 -12.62 25.37 13.89
N ILE A 297 -12.78 26.37 13.03
CA ILE A 297 -12.53 26.27 11.58
C ILE A 297 -11.06 25.88 11.33
N MET A 298 -10.12 26.56 11.96
CA MET A 298 -8.68 26.25 11.86
C MET A 298 -8.37 24.80 12.24
N LYS A 299 -8.93 24.34 13.37
CA LYS A 299 -8.75 22.98 13.86
C LYS A 299 -9.34 21.93 12.90
N ARG A 300 -10.56 22.15 12.41
CA ARG A 300 -11.26 21.19 11.53
C ARG A 300 -10.59 21.08 10.16
N PHE A 301 -10.20 22.20 9.55
CA PHE A 301 -9.55 22.21 8.23
C PHE A 301 -8.03 22.00 8.28
N ASN A 302 -7.42 21.99 9.47
CA ASN A 302 -5.98 21.87 9.69
C ASN A 302 -5.18 22.99 8.99
N VAL A 303 -5.62 24.23 9.20
CA VAL A 303 -5.05 25.46 8.64
C VAL A 303 -4.59 26.41 9.74
N GLY A 304 -3.59 27.23 9.42
CA GLY A 304 -3.15 28.34 10.28
C GLY A 304 -4.01 29.59 10.05
N LYS A 305 -3.69 30.68 10.77
CA LYS A 305 -4.41 31.97 10.68
C LYS A 305 -4.41 32.58 9.27
N SER A 306 -3.48 32.17 8.39
CA SER A 306 -3.36 32.65 7.01
C SER A 306 -4.60 32.41 6.15
N TYR A 307 -5.52 31.53 6.54
CA TYR A 307 -6.78 31.35 5.80
C TYR A 307 -7.66 32.61 5.83
N GLN A 308 -7.48 33.51 6.81
CA GLN A 308 -8.26 34.75 6.89
C GLN A 308 -8.02 35.68 5.70
N ASN A 309 -6.82 35.65 5.12
CA ASN A 309 -6.47 36.42 3.93
C ASN A 309 -7.30 36.01 2.70
N TRP A 310 -7.93 34.84 2.74
CA TRP A 310 -8.77 34.31 1.66
C TRP A 310 -10.22 34.73 1.75
N ILE A 311 -10.69 35.16 2.93
CA ILE A 311 -12.09 35.57 3.15
C ILE A 311 -12.57 36.62 2.14
N PRO A 312 -11.81 37.71 1.84
CA PRO A 312 -12.25 38.69 0.86
C PRO A 312 -12.15 38.19 -0.60
N LEU A 313 -11.42 37.11 -0.86
CA LEU A 313 -11.15 36.59 -2.21
C LEU A 313 -12.13 35.49 -2.65
N VAL A 314 -12.78 34.82 -1.69
CA VAL A 314 -13.75 33.75 -2.00
C VAL A 314 -15.10 34.34 -2.38
N LEU A 315 -15.64 33.88 -3.51
CA LEU A 315 -16.99 34.17 -3.96
C LEU A 315 -17.99 33.36 -3.14
N VAL A 316 -19.14 33.98 -2.86
CA VAL A 316 -20.36 33.34 -2.35
C VAL A 316 -21.55 33.93 -3.07
#